data_AF-A0A5D3Y9I7-F1
#
_entry.id   AF-A0A5D3Y9I7-F1
#
_cell.length_a   1.000
_cell.length_b   1.000
_cell.length_c   1.000
_cell.angle_alpha   90.00
_cell.angle_beta   90.00
_cell.angle_gamma   90.00
#
_symmetry.space_group_name_H-M   'P 1'
#
loop_
_entity.id
_entity.type
_entity.pdbx_description
1 polymer ?
#
loop_
_entity_poly.entity_id
_entity_poly.type
_entity_poly.pdbx_seq_one_letter_code
_entity_poly.pdbx_strand_id
1 'polypeptide(L)'
;AIRQTEAKLREYGSHSVWISVATYVKCQQTLVKWKTENPQPAKIFSNKPSLKCKVCEKELLDQEDKGVITLWHRIRHDYNKEPQKFEHVFWTCRGRCDDVLSQHIRSQTTNLIDGWEDISDVMMPTIFIKWVMSIMNEKRDGVIYSDEDFNSLKEFLLQVFPYISRHLTTNEDKRVKSLIMIPASLGGMGYDI
;
A
#
# COMPACT_ATOMS: atom_id res chain seq x y z
N ALA A 1 -0.25 33.32 -9.71
CA ALA A 1 -1.61 33.44 -9.15
C ALA A 1 -1.62 34.11 -7.77
N ILE A 2 -0.97 33.56 -6.73
CA ILE A 2 -1.08 34.03 -5.32
C ILE A 2 -0.56 35.47 -5.08
N ARG A 3 0.59 35.85 -5.67
CA ARG A 3 1.10 37.24 -5.57
C ARG A 3 0.13 38.28 -6.17
N GLN A 4 -0.67 37.88 -7.16
CA GLN A 4 -1.67 38.75 -7.77
C GLN A 4 -2.92 38.86 -6.88
N THR A 5 -3.29 37.81 -6.15
CA THR A 5 -4.40 37.83 -5.18
C THR A 5 -4.06 38.68 -3.96
N GLU A 6 -2.84 38.56 -3.43
CA GLU A 6 -2.33 39.39 -2.33
C GLU A 6 -2.16 40.86 -2.74
N ALA A 7 -1.76 41.15 -3.97
CA ALA A 7 -1.66 42.52 -4.47
C ALA A 7 -3.04 43.15 -4.73
N LYS A 8 -3.99 42.39 -5.30
CA LYS A 8 -5.35 42.89 -5.58
C LYS A 8 -6.17 43.13 -4.33
N LEU A 9 -6.00 42.31 -3.30
CA LEU A 9 -6.66 42.60 -2.04
C LEU A 9 -6.20 44.00 -1.57
N ARG A 10 -4.90 44.41 -1.75
CA ARG A 10 -4.21 45.60 -1.09
C ARG A 10 -4.83 46.92 -1.48
N GLU A 11 -5.51 46.93 -2.61
CA GLU A 11 -6.20 48.09 -3.14
C GLU A 11 -7.61 48.30 -2.55
N TYR A 12 -8.22 47.30 -1.88
CA TYR A 12 -9.67 47.33 -1.57
C TYR A 12 -10.07 47.09 -0.10
N GLY A 13 -9.14 46.85 0.85
CA GLY A 13 -9.49 46.42 2.21
C GLY A 13 -8.81 47.15 3.37
N SER A 14 -9.57 47.44 4.43
CA SER A 14 -9.09 47.89 5.76
C SER A 14 -8.03 46.93 6.34
N HIS A 15 -7.02 47.47 7.04
CA HIS A 15 -5.91 46.72 7.65
C HIS A 15 -6.36 45.57 8.58
N SER A 16 -7.56 45.64 9.16
CA SER A 16 -8.13 44.54 9.96
C SER A 16 -8.59 43.35 9.09
N VAL A 17 -9.19 43.62 7.93
CA VAL A 17 -9.66 42.60 6.97
C VAL A 17 -8.46 41.82 6.41
N TRP A 18 -7.33 42.49 6.23
CA TRP A 18 -6.07 41.88 5.80
C TRP A 18 -5.57 40.78 6.69
N ILE A 19 -5.47 41.09 7.98
CA ILE A 19 -4.92 40.17 8.96
C ILE A 19 -5.82 38.94 9.04
N SER A 20 -7.15 39.12 8.98
CA SER A 20 -8.10 38.01 8.93
C SER A 20 -7.95 37.14 7.67
N VAL A 21 -7.84 37.74 6.48
CA VAL A 21 -7.69 36.99 5.22
C VAL A 21 -6.34 36.28 5.14
N ALA A 22 -5.24 36.95 5.51
CA ALA A 22 -3.91 36.35 5.53
C ALA A 22 -3.81 35.18 6.52
N THR A 23 -4.39 35.34 7.72
CA THR A 23 -4.47 34.28 8.72
C THR A 23 -5.29 33.10 8.20
N TYR A 24 -6.43 33.35 7.55
CA TYR A 24 -7.26 32.32 6.95
C TYR A 24 -6.50 31.53 5.86
N VAL A 25 -5.83 32.22 4.93
CA VAL A 25 -5.05 31.57 3.87
C VAL A 25 -3.92 30.72 4.44
N LYS A 26 -3.19 31.24 5.44
CA LYS A 26 -2.12 30.49 6.11
C LYS A 26 -2.66 29.26 6.83
N CYS A 27 -3.79 29.37 7.51
CA CYS A 27 -4.48 28.25 8.14
C CYS A 27 -4.88 27.18 7.11
N GLN A 28 -5.43 27.58 5.97
CA GLN A 28 -5.76 26.64 4.88
C GLN A 28 -4.52 25.89 4.38
N GLN A 29 -3.39 26.57 4.21
CA GLN A 29 -2.14 25.93 3.79
C GLN A 29 -1.63 24.92 4.83
N THR A 30 -1.67 25.29 6.12
CA THR A 30 -1.27 24.38 7.20
C THR A 30 -2.20 23.16 7.29
N LEU A 31 -3.51 23.34 7.11
CA LEU A 31 -4.48 22.25 7.10
C LEU A 31 -4.26 21.30 5.91
N VAL A 32 -3.99 21.83 4.71
CA VAL A 32 -3.68 21.01 3.54
C VAL A 32 -2.41 20.21 3.76
N LYS A 33 -1.34 20.84 4.27
CA LYS A 33 -0.09 20.15 4.61
C LYS A 33 -0.33 19.03 5.63
N TRP A 34 -1.05 19.32 6.71
CA TRP A 34 -1.37 18.33 7.74
C TRP A 34 -2.14 17.13 7.17
N LYS A 35 -3.14 17.37 6.30
CA LYS A 35 -3.89 16.29 5.64
C LYS A 35 -3.01 15.40 4.75
N THR A 36 -2.01 15.97 4.07
CA THR A 36 -1.07 15.22 3.25
C THR A 36 -0.09 14.40 4.09
N GLU A 37 0.37 14.95 5.22
CA GLU A 37 1.33 14.29 6.12
C GLU A 37 0.66 13.28 7.07
N ASN A 38 -0.66 13.30 7.20
CA ASN A 38 -1.43 12.41 8.06
C ASN A 38 -2.56 11.73 7.27
N PRO A 39 -2.23 10.98 6.19
CA PRO A 39 -3.23 10.32 5.38
C PRO A 39 -3.99 9.28 6.22
N GLN A 40 -5.30 9.22 6.02
CA GLN A 40 -6.14 8.18 6.59
C GLN A 40 -6.37 7.10 5.52
N PRO A 41 -6.49 5.82 5.92
CA PRO A 41 -6.75 4.76 4.96
C PRO A 41 -8.08 5.02 4.24
N ALA A 42 -8.04 4.91 2.92
CA ALA A 42 -9.21 5.10 2.09
C ALA A 42 -10.23 3.99 2.30
N LYS A 43 -11.51 4.36 2.41
CA LYS A 43 -12.61 3.40 2.44
C LYS A 43 -12.93 2.92 1.03
N ILE A 44 -12.13 1.96 0.55
CA ILE A 44 -12.27 1.35 -0.79
C ILE A 44 -13.04 0.03 -0.69
N PHE A 45 -12.64 -0.83 0.24
CA PHE A 45 -13.26 -2.13 0.45
C PHE A 45 -14.38 -2.05 1.50
N SER A 46 -15.28 -3.02 1.45
CA SER A 46 -16.37 -3.15 2.42
C SER A 46 -15.86 -3.41 3.84
N ASN A 47 -14.78 -4.19 3.95
CA ASN A 47 -14.16 -4.58 5.21
C ASN A 47 -13.02 -3.62 5.61
N LYS A 48 -12.79 -3.46 6.92
CA LYS A 48 -11.61 -2.76 7.42
C LYS A 48 -10.36 -3.55 7.00
N PRO A 49 -9.31 -2.89 6.49
CA PRO A 49 -8.04 -3.56 6.20
C PRO A 49 -7.48 -4.22 7.46
N SER A 50 -6.95 -5.43 7.31
CA SER A 50 -6.40 -6.21 8.41
C SER A 50 -5.19 -7.01 7.93
N LEU A 51 -4.09 -6.92 8.66
CA LEU A 51 -2.88 -7.66 8.41
C LEU A 51 -2.36 -8.24 9.72
N LYS A 52 -2.76 -9.47 10.04
CA LYS A 52 -2.38 -10.12 11.31
C LYS A 52 -1.02 -10.79 11.19
N CYS A 53 -0.14 -10.54 12.16
CA CYS A 53 1.15 -11.21 12.26
C CYS A 53 0.99 -12.74 12.24
N LYS A 54 1.74 -13.44 11.38
CA LYS A 54 1.67 -14.90 11.25
C LYS A 54 2.01 -15.67 12.53
N VAL A 55 2.76 -15.06 13.46
CA VAL A 55 3.24 -15.69 14.70
C VAL A 55 2.40 -15.35 15.93
N CYS A 56 2.10 -14.06 16.14
CA CYS A 56 1.43 -13.59 17.35
C CYS A 56 0.01 -13.06 17.13
N GLU A 57 -0.49 -13.09 15.89
CA GLU A 57 -1.83 -12.66 15.46
C GLU A 57 -2.19 -11.19 15.72
N LYS A 58 -1.24 -10.39 16.22
CA LYS A 58 -1.43 -8.94 16.40
C LYS A 58 -1.71 -8.26 15.06
N GLU A 59 -2.63 -7.30 15.10
CA GLU A 59 -2.94 -6.44 13.94
C GLU A 59 -1.77 -5.49 13.67
N LEU A 60 -1.09 -5.67 12.53
CA LEU A 60 0.10 -4.91 12.17
C LEU A 60 -0.22 -3.50 11.69
N LEU A 61 -1.37 -3.29 11.05
CA LEU A 61 -1.71 -2.01 10.43
C LEU A 61 -2.01 -0.91 11.47
N ASP A 62 -2.51 -1.32 12.65
CA ASP A 62 -2.85 -0.44 13.77
C ASP A 62 -1.61 -0.06 14.64
N GLN A 63 -0.44 -0.66 14.36
CA GLN A 63 0.81 -0.41 15.10
C GLN A 63 1.65 0.71 14.44
N GLU A 64 2.53 1.34 15.24
CA GLU A 64 3.53 2.30 14.75
C GLU A 64 4.56 1.59 13.87
N ASP A 65 5.21 0.54 14.39
CA ASP A 65 5.98 -0.40 13.57
C ASP A 65 5.05 -1.47 13.01
N LYS A 66 4.85 -1.43 11.69
CA LYS A 66 3.98 -2.34 10.96
C LYS A 66 4.64 -3.69 10.68
N GLY A 67 5.92 -3.86 11.03
CA GLY A 67 6.66 -5.07 10.78
C GLY A 67 7.17 -5.18 9.35
N VAL A 68 7.40 -6.42 8.93
CA VAL A 68 8.06 -6.76 7.66
C VAL A 68 7.24 -7.78 6.89
N ILE A 69 7.29 -7.68 5.56
CA ILE A 69 6.92 -8.76 4.66
C ILE A 69 8.19 -9.47 4.20
N THR A 70 8.20 -10.79 4.28
CA THR A 70 9.36 -11.63 3.97
C THR A 70 8.99 -12.61 2.86
N LEU A 71 9.84 -12.66 1.84
CA LEU A 71 9.72 -13.54 0.68
C LEU A 71 10.92 -14.48 0.64
N TRP A 72 10.64 -15.78 0.68
CA TRP A 72 11.63 -16.84 0.57
C TRP A 72 11.61 -17.45 -0.81
N HIS A 73 12.79 -17.61 -1.39
CA HIS A 73 12.95 -18.23 -2.69
C HIS A 73 14.12 -19.20 -2.71
N ARG A 74 14.07 -20.15 -3.65
CA ARG A 74 15.15 -21.10 -3.87
C ARG A 74 16.41 -20.39 -4.37
N ILE A 75 17.53 -20.76 -3.78
CA ILE A 75 18.85 -20.38 -4.29
C ILE A 75 18.97 -21.00 -5.69
N ARG A 76 19.35 -20.17 -6.67
CA ARG A 76 19.64 -20.60 -8.03
C ARG A 76 21.14 -20.79 -8.20
N HIS A 77 21.53 -21.89 -8.81
CA HIS A 77 22.93 -22.16 -9.18
C HIS A 77 23.20 -21.81 -10.65
N ASP A 78 22.20 -21.98 -11.53
CA ASP A 78 22.27 -21.59 -12.94
C ASP A 78 21.08 -20.70 -13.32
N TYR A 79 21.30 -19.39 -13.33
CA TYR A 79 20.27 -18.38 -13.63
C TYR A 79 19.65 -18.50 -15.02
N ASN A 80 20.30 -19.17 -15.98
CA ASN A 80 19.79 -19.34 -17.34
C ASN A 80 18.88 -20.57 -17.48
N LYS A 81 19.01 -21.56 -16.59
CA LYS A 81 18.27 -22.83 -16.67
C LYS A 81 17.24 -23.00 -15.57
N GLU A 82 17.46 -22.36 -14.42
CA GLU A 82 16.61 -22.48 -13.25
C GLU A 82 15.72 -21.24 -13.13
N PRO A 83 14.38 -21.39 -13.24
CA PRO A 83 13.49 -20.28 -12.97
C PRO A 83 13.58 -19.91 -11.49
N GLN A 84 13.42 -18.62 -11.19
CA GLN A 84 13.24 -18.17 -9.81
C GLN A 84 11.97 -18.80 -9.25
N LYS A 85 12.04 -19.35 -8.03
CA LYS A 85 10.90 -19.97 -7.37
C LYS A 85 10.74 -19.47 -5.95
N PHE A 86 9.62 -18.80 -5.68
CA PHE A 86 9.20 -18.43 -4.33
C PHE A 86 8.46 -19.59 -3.65
N GLU A 87 8.75 -19.81 -2.37
CA GLU A 87 8.17 -20.90 -1.57
C GLU A 87 7.46 -20.46 -0.30
N HIS A 88 7.81 -19.28 0.23
CA HIS A 88 7.10 -18.71 1.38
C HIS A 88 6.95 -17.20 1.20
N VAL A 89 5.73 -16.70 1.38
CA VAL A 89 5.43 -15.28 1.49
C VAL A 89 4.59 -15.06 2.75
N PHE A 90 5.12 -14.28 3.69
CA PHE A 90 4.41 -13.99 4.94
C PHE A 90 4.82 -12.63 5.52
N TRP A 91 4.06 -12.16 6.50
CA TRP A 91 4.33 -10.92 7.22
C TRP A 91 4.29 -11.13 8.72
N THR A 92 5.16 -10.42 9.42
CA THR A 92 5.34 -10.55 10.87
C THR A 92 5.74 -9.25 11.52
N CYS A 93 5.54 -9.16 12.84
CA CYS A 93 6.19 -8.14 13.65
C CYS A 93 7.72 -8.25 13.49
N ARG A 94 8.39 -7.11 13.39
CA ARG A 94 9.85 -7.04 13.34
C ARG A 94 10.47 -7.64 14.61
N GLY A 95 11.64 -8.25 14.46
CA GLY A 95 12.38 -8.86 15.56
C GLY A 95 11.86 -10.26 15.85
N ARG A 96 11.43 -10.53 17.09
CA ARG A 96 11.19 -11.91 17.57
C ARG A 96 10.27 -12.75 16.68
N CYS A 97 9.19 -12.19 16.13
CA CYS A 97 8.26 -12.97 15.31
C CYS A 97 8.90 -13.37 13.98
N ASP A 98 9.56 -12.43 13.31
CA ASP A 98 10.32 -12.67 12.08
C ASP A 98 11.49 -13.64 12.31
N ASP A 99 12.26 -13.45 13.39
CA ASP A 99 13.38 -14.32 13.77
C ASP A 99 12.95 -15.77 13.97
N VAL A 100 11.81 -16.01 14.65
CA VAL A 100 11.30 -17.35 14.93
C VAL A 100 10.93 -18.09 13.64
N LEU A 101 10.22 -17.43 12.72
CA LEU A 101 9.86 -18.05 11.44
C LEU A 101 11.09 -18.27 10.57
N SER A 102 11.99 -17.29 10.50
CA SER A 102 13.22 -17.39 9.72
C SER A 102 14.12 -18.53 10.21
N GLN A 103 14.26 -18.68 11.53
CA GLN A 103 14.98 -19.81 12.13
C GLN A 103 14.28 -21.15 11.87
N HIS A 104 12.95 -21.19 11.95
CA HIS A 104 12.18 -22.40 11.64
C HIS A 104 12.43 -22.87 10.21
N ILE A 105 12.33 -21.97 9.23
CA ILE A 105 12.55 -22.29 7.80
C ILE A 105 14.00 -22.73 7.58
N ARG A 106 14.99 -21.99 8.11
CA ARG A 106 16.42 -22.35 8.01
C ARG A 106 16.76 -23.68 8.67
N SER A 107 16.01 -24.10 9.69
CA SER A 107 16.19 -25.40 10.33
C SER A 107 15.71 -26.57 9.47
N GLN A 108 14.80 -26.31 8.52
CA GLN A 108 14.23 -27.32 7.63
C GLN A 108 15.01 -27.44 6.32
N THR A 109 15.63 -26.34 5.85
CA THR A 109 16.34 -26.32 4.58
C THR A 109 17.41 -25.23 4.53
N THR A 110 18.51 -25.53 3.85
CA THR A 110 19.59 -24.57 3.54
C THR A 110 19.51 -24.03 2.10
N ASN A 111 18.52 -24.48 1.32
CA ASN A 111 18.39 -24.13 -0.10
C ASN A 111 17.48 -22.93 -0.37
N LEU A 112 17.04 -22.24 0.69
CA LEU A 112 16.21 -21.05 0.58
C LEU A 112 16.95 -19.82 1.11
N ILE A 113 16.70 -18.69 0.48
CA ILE A 113 17.15 -17.38 0.92
C ILE A 113 15.96 -16.43 1.00
N ASP A 114 15.98 -15.56 1.99
CA ASP A 114 14.96 -14.57 2.26
C ASP A 114 15.34 -13.17 1.76
N GLY A 115 14.33 -12.43 1.34
CA GLY A 115 14.35 -10.98 1.24
C GLY A 115 13.19 -10.40 2.03
N TRP A 116 13.43 -9.36 2.81
CA TRP A 116 12.42 -8.66 3.58
C TRP A 116 12.31 -7.21 3.13
N GLU A 117 11.10 -6.67 3.26
CA GLU A 117 10.80 -5.26 3.03
C GLU A 117 9.94 -4.73 4.17
N ASP A 118 10.13 -3.46 4.52
CA ASP A 118 9.36 -2.81 5.58
C ASP A 118 7.95 -2.52 5.10
N ILE A 119 6.94 -2.93 5.86
CA ILE A 119 5.54 -2.77 5.45
C ILE A 119 5.18 -1.27 5.33
N SER A 120 5.73 -0.44 6.22
CA SER A 120 5.60 1.01 6.14
C SER A 120 6.20 1.60 4.86
N ASP A 121 7.27 1.01 4.34
CA ASP A 121 7.90 1.46 3.10
C ASP A 121 7.08 1.04 1.88
N VAL A 122 6.55 -0.19 1.89
CA VAL A 122 5.65 -0.65 0.82
C VAL A 122 4.37 0.19 0.75
N MET A 123 3.92 0.76 1.87
CA MET A 123 2.80 1.71 1.90
C MET A 123 3.10 3.07 1.28
N MET A 124 4.35 3.36 0.90
CA MET A 124 4.65 4.54 0.09
C MET A 124 4.16 4.34 -1.34
N PRO A 125 3.39 5.28 -1.95
CA PRO A 125 2.80 5.09 -3.27
C PRO A 125 3.79 4.69 -4.38
N THR A 126 5.01 5.24 -4.34
CA THR A 126 6.07 4.95 -5.30
C THR A 126 6.64 3.54 -5.15
N ILE A 127 6.75 3.04 -3.92
CA ILE A 127 7.24 1.69 -3.63
C ILE A 127 6.15 0.66 -3.90
N PHE A 128 4.90 0.95 -3.55
CA PHE A 128 3.76 0.09 -3.86
C PHE A 128 3.65 -0.20 -5.36
N ILE A 129 3.68 0.84 -6.21
CA ILE A 129 3.58 0.63 -7.66
C ILE A 129 4.79 -0.12 -8.22
N LYS A 130 5.99 0.11 -7.65
CA LYS A 130 7.19 -0.66 -7.99
C LYS A 130 6.99 -2.14 -7.66
N TRP A 131 6.41 -2.47 -6.52
CA TRP A 131 6.05 -3.84 -6.13
C TRP A 131 5.09 -4.49 -7.11
N VAL A 132 3.98 -3.81 -7.43
CA VAL A 132 3.00 -4.31 -8.42
C VAL A 132 3.68 -4.60 -9.76
N MET A 133 4.50 -3.68 -10.26
CA MET A 133 5.23 -3.87 -11.51
C MET A 133 6.28 -4.98 -11.43
N SER A 134 6.96 -5.13 -10.30
CA SER A 134 7.93 -6.22 -10.08
C SER A 134 7.24 -7.57 -10.24
N ILE A 135 6.11 -7.77 -9.57
CA ILE A 135 5.34 -9.01 -9.61
C ILE A 135 4.84 -9.32 -11.03
N MET A 136 4.38 -8.29 -11.76
CA MET A 136 3.97 -8.45 -13.16
C MET A 136 5.13 -8.87 -14.06
N ASN A 137 6.30 -8.25 -13.88
CA ASN A 137 7.51 -8.60 -14.64
C ASN A 137 8.00 -10.02 -14.28
N GLU A 138 8.03 -10.37 -13.00
CA GLU A 138 8.38 -11.70 -12.51
C GLU A 138 7.48 -12.76 -13.15
N LYS A 139 6.16 -12.52 -13.19
CA LYS A 139 5.23 -13.44 -13.87
C LYS A 139 5.47 -13.54 -15.37
N ARG A 140 5.79 -12.42 -16.04
CA ARG A 140 6.15 -12.42 -17.46
C ARG A 140 7.44 -13.21 -17.73
N ASP A 141 8.41 -13.12 -16.83
CA ASP A 141 9.72 -13.76 -16.93
C ASP A 141 9.70 -15.24 -16.49
N GLY A 142 8.52 -15.77 -16.13
CA GLY A 142 8.33 -17.19 -15.79
C GLY A 142 8.69 -17.54 -14.34
N VAL A 143 8.73 -16.55 -13.43
CA VAL A 143 8.92 -16.80 -12.01
C VAL A 143 7.76 -17.63 -11.43
N ILE A 144 8.12 -18.68 -10.71
CA ILE A 144 7.18 -19.63 -10.14
C ILE A 144 6.87 -19.23 -8.71
N TYR A 145 5.57 -19.23 -8.39
CA TYR A 145 5.05 -19.07 -7.03
C TYR A 145 4.18 -20.29 -6.75
N SER A 146 4.12 -20.75 -5.51
CA SER A 146 3.01 -21.61 -5.10
C SER A 146 1.70 -20.82 -5.15
N ASP A 147 0.57 -21.50 -5.30
CA ASP A 147 -0.75 -20.85 -5.28
C ASP A 147 -1.01 -20.17 -3.94
N GLU A 148 -0.58 -20.78 -2.83
CA GLU A 148 -0.68 -20.20 -1.49
C GLU A 148 0.11 -18.89 -1.39
N ASP A 149 1.37 -18.89 -1.82
CA ASP A 149 2.24 -17.71 -1.74
C ASP A 149 1.76 -16.58 -2.64
N PHE A 150 1.29 -16.91 -3.85
CA PHE A 150 0.76 -15.91 -4.76
C PHE A 150 -0.55 -15.32 -4.23
N ASN A 151 -1.37 -16.12 -3.55
CA ASN A 151 -2.56 -15.63 -2.86
C ASN A 151 -2.19 -14.73 -1.67
N SER A 152 -1.22 -15.11 -0.86
CA SER A 152 -0.69 -14.27 0.24
C SER A 152 -0.18 -12.92 -0.28
N LEU A 153 0.51 -12.92 -1.42
CA LEU A 153 1.00 -11.70 -2.04
C LEU A 153 -0.14 -10.77 -2.52
N LYS A 154 -1.16 -11.34 -3.17
CA LYS A 154 -2.37 -10.59 -3.56
C LYS A 154 -3.10 -10.04 -2.35
N GLU A 155 -3.27 -10.85 -1.32
CA GLU A 155 -3.91 -10.43 -0.07
C GLU A 155 -3.14 -9.26 0.55
N PHE A 156 -1.82 -9.37 0.70
CA PHE A 156 -0.98 -8.30 1.21
C PHE A 156 -1.18 -7.00 0.42
N LEU A 157 -1.10 -7.04 -0.92
CA LEU A 157 -1.30 -5.86 -1.77
C LEU A 157 -2.70 -5.23 -1.57
N LEU A 158 -3.74 -6.05 -1.47
CA LEU A 158 -5.11 -5.57 -1.23
C LEU A 158 -5.26 -4.93 0.17
N GLN A 159 -4.65 -5.51 1.20
CA GLN A 159 -4.75 -5.00 2.57
C GLN A 159 -3.99 -3.67 2.76
N VAL A 160 -2.85 -3.48 2.08
CA VAL A 160 -2.07 -2.23 2.21
C VAL A 160 -2.60 -1.11 1.30
N PHE A 161 -3.21 -1.44 0.15
CA PHE A 161 -3.68 -0.47 -0.85
C PHE A 161 -4.50 0.72 -0.28
N PRO A 162 -5.43 0.52 0.69
CA PRO A 162 -6.18 1.59 1.32
C PRO A 162 -5.30 2.69 1.92
N TYR A 163 -4.13 2.37 2.46
CA TYR A 163 -3.20 3.33 3.06
C TYR A 163 -2.45 4.18 2.03
N ILE A 164 -2.39 3.71 0.79
CA ILE A 164 -1.71 4.37 -0.33
C ILE A 164 -2.68 5.25 -1.12
N SER A 165 -3.91 4.77 -1.24
CA SER A 165 -4.94 5.37 -2.09
C SER A 165 -5.60 6.60 -1.44
N ARG A 166 -6.16 7.47 -2.29
CA ARG A 166 -7.08 8.52 -1.83
C ARG A 166 -8.50 7.96 -1.69
N HIS A 167 -9.32 8.63 -0.89
CA HIS A 167 -10.76 8.40 -0.90
C HIS A 167 -11.35 8.62 -2.31
N LEU A 168 -12.32 7.79 -2.67
CA LEU A 168 -13.17 8.02 -3.82
C LEU A 168 -14.02 9.27 -3.62
N THR A 169 -14.22 10.02 -4.69
CA THR A 169 -15.24 11.08 -4.70
C THR A 169 -16.63 10.47 -4.74
N THR A 170 -17.65 11.24 -4.36
CA THR A 170 -19.05 10.81 -4.42
C THR A 170 -19.48 10.36 -5.83
N ASN A 171 -18.95 10.98 -6.87
CA ASN A 171 -19.26 10.61 -8.25
C ASN A 171 -18.58 9.30 -8.66
N GLU A 172 -17.35 9.07 -8.21
CA GLU A 172 -16.63 7.82 -8.45
C GLU A 172 -17.28 6.65 -7.71
N ASP A 173 -17.66 6.83 -6.45
CA ASP A 173 -18.38 5.79 -5.67
C ASP A 173 -19.68 5.36 -6.37
N LYS A 174 -20.48 6.33 -6.86
CA LYS A 174 -21.67 6.05 -7.66
C LYS A 174 -21.34 5.28 -8.94
N ARG A 175 -20.26 5.66 -9.63
CA ARG A 175 -19.83 5.00 -10.86
C ARG A 175 -19.35 3.57 -10.62
N VAL A 176 -18.60 3.33 -9.55
CA VAL A 176 -18.13 2.00 -9.13
C VAL A 176 -19.33 1.08 -8.87
N LYS A 177 -20.33 1.55 -8.10
CA LYS A 177 -21.58 0.78 -7.87
C LYS A 177 -22.30 0.44 -9.16
N SER A 178 -22.35 1.38 -10.11
CA SER A 178 -22.90 1.13 -11.44
C SER A 178 -22.10 0.11 -12.25
N LEU A 179 -20.76 0.11 -12.16
CA LEU A 179 -19.88 -0.81 -12.88
C LEU A 179 -19.95 -2.25 -12.35
N ILE A 180 -20.16 -2.44 -11.04
CA ILE A 180 -20.32 -3.77 -10.42
C ILE A 180 -21.52 -4.49 -11.01
N MET A 181 -22.63 -3.78 -11.24
CA MET A 181 -23.86 -4.34 -11.80
C MET A 181 -23.75 -4.71 -13.29
N ILE A 182 -22.69 -4.29 -13.99
CA ILE A 182 -22.48 -4.60 -15.40
C ILE A 182 -21.58 -5.85 -15.50
N PRO A 183 -21.94 -6.86 -16.31
CA PRO A 183 -21.09 -8.02 -16.55
C PRO A 183 -19.72 -7.64 -17.11
N ALA A 184 -18.67 -8.38 -16.74
CA ALA A 184 -17.31 -8.13 -17.22
C ALA A 184 -17.17 -8.17 -18.76
N SER A 185 -17.94 -9.04 -19.42
CA SER A 185 -18.01 -9.15 -20.88
C SER A 185 -18.55 -7.89 -21.58
N LEU A 186 -19.24 -7.01 -20.85
CA LEU A 186 -19.80 -5.75 -21.33
C LEU A 186 -19.03 -4.54 -20.81
N GLY A 187 -17.81 -4.74 -20.32
CA GLY A 187 -16.95 -3.67 -19.79
C GLY A 187 -17.29 -3.23 -18.36
N GLY A 188 -18.08 -4.03 -17.63
CA GLY A 188 -18.27 -3.88 -16.18
C GLY A 188 -17.24 -4.63 -15.35
N MET A 189 -17.43 -4.69 -14.03
CA MET A 189 -16.50 -5.42 -13.13
C MET A 189 -16.90 -6.89 -12.94
N GLY A 190 -18.19 -7.23 -12.95
CA GLY A 190 -18.66 -8.61 -12.89
C GLY A 190 -18.41 -9.38 -11.58
N TYR A 191 -17.93 -8.71 -10.52
CA TYR A 191 -17.78 -9.26 -9.17
C TYR A 191 -17.73 -8.12 -8.13
N ASP A 192 -18.05 -8.42 -6.87
CA ASP A 192 -18.00 -7.48 -5.73
C ASP A 192 -16.57 -7.29 -5.19
N ILE A 193 -16.29 -6.11 -4.62
CA ILE A 193 -14.98 -5.70 -4.07
C ILE A 193 -15.05 -5.48 -2.55
#